data_AF-A0A6I9UFM9-F1
#
_entry.id   AF-A0A6I9UFM9-F1
#
_cell.length_a   1.000
_cell.length_b   1.000
_cell.length_c   1.000
_cell.angle_alpha   90.00
_cell.angle_beta   90.00
_cell.angle_gamma   90.00
#
_symmetry.space_group_name_H-M   'P 1'
#
loop_
_entity.id
_entity.type
_entity.pdbx_description
1 polymer ?
#
loop_
_entity_poly.entity_id
_entity_poly.type
_entity_poly.pdbx_seq_one_letter_code
_entity_poly.pdbx_strand_id
1 'polypeptide(L)'
;MDPPPPPQMQMQMPKHNIHYPQNSPTSFFYFAQLTLRILVIGFTLAAAITMTTSHQSVTFFGIVMDARYTYSSSFRFKMVADSLACGLSLLSVIHLLSLNRPKSNPNNYFYLFLHDLVSAVLLLSGCSAAMAIGYVGRFGQPQTGWIAICDRVPKFCDKILVSIVSSFLAVICLLVLTIMSAHKLKSHPYSHPI
;
A
#
# COMPACT_ATOMS: atom_id res chain seq x y z
N MET A 1 -36.58 34.91 -61.80
CA MET A 1 -37.07 33.62 -61.25
C MET A 1 -35.93 32.62 -61.42
N ASP A 2 -35.20 32.35 -60.34
CA ASP A 2 -34.17 31.30 -60.33
C ASP A 2 -34.80 29.92 -60.11
N PRO A 3 -34.28 28.84 -60.72
CA PRO A 3 -34.83 27.50 -60.54
C PRO A 3 -34.54 26.96 -59.13
N PRO A 4 -35.44 26.14 -58.55
CA PRO A 4 -35.27 25.58 -57.21
C PRO A 4 -34.12 24.56 -57.15
N PRO A 5 -33.39 24.49 -56.02
CA PRO A 5 -32.27 23.56 -55.85
C PRO A 5 -32.74 22.10 -55.75
N PRO A 6 -31.91 21.13 -56.20
CA PRO A 6 -32.28 19.72 -56.22
C PRO A 6 -32.33 19.07 -54.82
N PRO A 7 -33.17 18.05 -54.62
CA PRO A 7 -33.38 17.40 -53.32
C PRO A 7 -32.15 16.63 -52.85
N GLN A 8 -31.78 16.83 -51.58
CA GLN A 8 -30.67 16.16 -50.91
C GLN A 8 -31.11 14.74 -50.48
N MET A 9 -30.47 13.71 -51.04
CA MET A 9 -30.68 12.31 -50.66
C MET A 9 -29.94 12.02 -49.34
N GLN A 10 -30.68 11.85 -48.24
CA GLN A 10 -30.11 11.48 -46.94
C GLN A 10 -29.84 9.97 -46.87
N MET A 11 -28.57 9.59 -46.94
CA MET A 11 -28.12 8.21 -46.75
C MET A 11 -28.04 7.89 -45.26
N GLN A 12 -29.12 7.37 -44.67
CA GLN A 12 -29.14 6.91 -43.29
C GLN A 12 -28.44 5.55 -43.17
N MET A 13 -27.26 5.50 -42.53
CA MET A 13 -26.59 4.24 -42.25
C MET A 13 -27.28 3.46 -41.10
N PRO A 14 -27.40 2.13 -41.19
CA PRO A 14 -28.08 1.31 -40.19
C PRO A 14 -27.31 1.29 -38.86
N LYS A 15 -28.01 1.59 -37.77
CA LYS A 15 -27.49 1.64 -36.41
C LYS A 15 -27.33 0.22 -35.85
N HIS A 16 -26.17 -0.40 -36.09
CA HIS A 16 -25.85 -1.71 -35.54
C HIS A 16 -25.45 -1.57 -34.06
N ASN A 17 -26.39 -1.87 -33.14
CA ASN A 17 -26.14 -1.87 -31.70
C ASN A 17 -25.39 -3.15 -31.30
N ILE A 18 -24.07 -3.14 -31.42
CA ILE A 18 -23.21 -4.17 -30.83
C ILE A 18 -23.17 -3.95 -29.31
N HIS A 19 -23.74 -4.86 -28.53
CA HIS A 19 -23.51 -4.94 -27.09
C HIS A 19 -22.13 -5.54 -26.84
N TYR A 20 -21.09 -4.70 -26.83
CA TYR A 20 -19.77 -5.10 -26.37
C TYR A 20 -19.81 -5.21 -24.83
N PRO A 21 -19.31 -6.29 -24.20
CA PRO A 21 -19.19 -6.35 -22.76
C PRO A 21 -18.29 -5.19 -22.31
N GLN A 22 -18.91 -4.17 -21.72
CA GLN A 22 -18.29 -2.87 -21.47
C GLN A 22 -17.35 -2.94 -20.26
N ASN A 23 -16.21 -3.62 -20.39
CA ASN A 23 -15.07 -3.41 -19.51
C ASN A 23 -14.44 -2.06 -19.87
N SER A 24 -15.00 -0.98 -19.35
CA SER A 24 -14.44 0.35 -19.52
C SER A 24 -13.08 0.43 -18.80
N PRO A 25 -12.08 1.14 -19.37
CA PRO A 25 -10.77 1.31 -18.74
C PRO A 25 -10.82 1.98 -17.35
N THR A 26 -11.93 2.63 -17.01
CA THR A 26 -12.21 3.18 -15.68
C THR A 26 -12.53 2.11 -14.63
N SER A 27 -13.23 1.04 -15.02
CA SER A 27 -13.62 -0.06 -14.13
C SER A 27 -12.40 -0.88 -13.69
N PHE A 28 -11.54 -1.25 -14.64
CA PHE A 28 -10.30 -1.98 -14.36
C PHE A 28 -9.38 -1.22 -13.39
N PHE A 29 -9.23 0.09 -13.59
CA PHE A 29 -8.41 0.94 -12.73
C PHE A 29 -8.95 0.98 -11.28
N TYR A 30 -10.27 1.09 -11.13
CA TYR A 30 -10.93 1.04 -9.83
C TYR A 30 -10.69 -0.30 -9.12
N PHE A 31 -10.91 -1.42 -9.81
CA PHE A 31 -10.69 -2.76 -9.24
C PHE A 31 -9.22 -2.99 -8.86
N ALA A 32 -8.28 -2.52 -9.67
CA ALA A 32 -6.85 -2.59 -9.38
C ALA A 32 -6.50 -1.79 -8.11
N GLN A 33 -7.00 -0.55 -7.99
CA GLN A 33 -6.79 0.26 -6.77
C GLN A 33 -7.38 -0.42 -5.53
N LEU A 34 -8.62 -0.92 -5.64
CA LEU A 34 -9.30 -1.59 -4.53
C LEU A 34 -8.53 -2.83 -4.08
N THR A 35 -8.09 -3.67 -5.03
CA THR A 35 -7.33 -4.89 -4.75
C THR A 35 -6.00 -4.58 -4.07
N LEU A 36 -5.24 -3.63 -4.60
CA LEU A 36 -3.96 -3.23 -4.01
C LEU A 36 -4.11 -2.70 -2.58
N ARG A 37 -5.17 -1.94 -2.29
CA ARG A 37 -5.44 -1.45 -0.92
C ARG A 37 -5.79 -2.58 0.04
N ILE A 38 -6.59 -3.55 -0.41
CA ILE A 38 -6.90 -4.74 0.38
C ILE A 38 -5.61 -5.53 0.68
N LEU A 39 -4.71 -5.66 -0.30
CA LEU A 39 -3.39 -6.27 -0.08
C LEU A 39 -2.56 -5.50 0.94
N VAL A 40 -2.52 -4.17 0.87
CA VAL A 40 -1.83 -3.33 1.87
C VAL A 40 -2.37 -3.57 3.28
N ILE A 41 -3.70 -3.61 3.45
CA ILE A 41 -4.34 -3.92 4.73
C ILE A 41 -3.94 -5.31 5.21
N GLY A 42 -4.03 -6.32 4.35
CA GLY A 42 -3.67 -7.69 4.69
C GLY A 42 -2.20 -7.82 5.12
N PHE A 43 -1.28 -7.24 4.37
CA PHE A 43 0.14 -7.28 4.67
C PHE A 43 0.51 -6.51 5.93
N THR A 44 -0.01 -5.29 6.13
CA THR A 44 0.25 -4.49 7.35
C THR A 44 -0.37 -5.12 8.60
N LEU A 45 -1.56 -5.69 8.48
CA LEU A 45 -2.20 -6.42 9.58
C LEU A 45 -1.42 -7.69 9.94
N ALA A 46 -1.03 -8.50 8.94
CA ALA A 46 -0.20 -9.69 9.16
C ALA A 46 1.15 -9.32 9.78
N ALA A 47 1.76 -8.23 9.32
CA ALA A 47 3.00 -7.71 9.88
C ALA A 47 2.83 -7.34 11.35
N ALA A 48 1.79 -6.57 11.69
CA ALA A 48 1.51 -6.13 13.05
C ALA A 48 1.22 -7.33 13.98
N ILE A 49 0.38 -8.28 13.57
CA ILE A 49 0.07 -9.49 14.36
C ILE A 49 1.32 -10.34 14.59
N THR A 50 2.13 -10.56 13.56
CA THR A 50 3.36 -11.35 13.69
C THR A 50 4.35 -10.66 14.63
N MET A 51 4.42 -9.33 14.58
CA MET A 51 5.26 -8.51 15.45
C MET A 51 4.80 -8.57 16.91
N THR A 52 3.50 -8.38 17.18
CA THR A 52 2.98 -8.39 18.55
C THR A 52 3.03 -9.76 19.20
N THR A 53 2.86 -10.83 18.42
CA THR A 53 2.98 -12.21 18.89
C THR A 53 4.42 -12.72 18.93
N SER A 54 5.41 -11.86 18.63
CA SER A 54 6.83 -12.19 18.77
C SER A 54 7.26 -12.09 20.24
N HIS A 55 7.11 -13.21 20.94
CA HIS A 55 7.59 -13.41 22.30
C HIS A 55 8.30 -14.75 22.40
N GLN A 56 9.51 -14.75 22.96
CA GLN A 56 10.24 -15.97 23.26
C GLN A 56 11.09 -15.75 24.51
N SER A 57 10.91 -16.63 25.50
CA SER A 57 11.76 -16.65 26.70
C SER A 57 12.58 -17.95 26.69
N VAL A 58 13.89 -17.84 26.88
CA VAL A 58 14.82 -18.97 26.94
C VAL A 58 15.72 -18.84 28.17
N THR A 59 15.93 -19.93 28.90
CA THR A 59 16.84 -19.97 30.05
C THR A 59 18.23 -20.39 29.59
N PHE A 60 19.24 -19.55 29.85
CA PHE A 60 20.63 -19.80 29.48
C PHE A 60 21.54 -19.52 30.68
N PHE A 61 22.34 -20.51 31.09
CA PHE A 61 23.20 -20.44 32.30
C PHE A 61 22.48 -19.97 33.58
N GLY A 62 21.25 -20.42 33.80
CA GLY A 62 20.44 -20.05 34.98
C GLY A 62 19.82 -18.65 34.92
N ILE A 63 20.06 -17.89 33.84
CA ILE A 63 19.47 -16.57 33.59
C ILE A 63 18.34 -16.73 32.56
N VAL A 64 17.16 -16.19 32.86
CA VAL A 64 16.03 -16.14 31.93
C VAL A 64 16.23 -14.98 30.96
N MET A 65 16.48 -15.29 29.69
CA MET A 65 16.54 -14.31 28.61
C MET A 65 15.16 -14.18 27.99
N ASP A 66 14.54 -13.02 28.16
CA ASP A 66 13.23 -12.71 27.59
C ASP A 66 13.39 -11.82 26.35
N ALA A 67 12.82 -12.22 25.21
CA ALA A 67 12.87 -11.48 23.96
C ALA A 67 11.47 -11.02 23.57
N ARG A 68 11.28 -9.70 23.59
CA ARG A 68 10.02 -9.03 23.24
C ARG A 68 10.27 -7.87 22.29
N TYR A 69 9.33 -7.65 21.37
CA TYR A 69 9.41 -6.50 20.45
C TYR A 69 9.38 -5.15 21.20
N THR A 70 8.77 -5.10 22.39
CA THR A 70 8.64 -3.88 23.21
C THR A 70 9.96 -3.36 23.75
N TYR A 71 11.02 -4.18 23.77
CA TYR A 71 12.33 -3.77 24.28
C TYR A 71 13.11 -2.89 23.31
N SER A 72 12.79 -2.91 22.01
CA SER A 72 13.43 -2.05 21.01
C SER A 72 12.47 -0.96 20.55
N SER A 73 12.91 0.30 20.64
CA SER A 73 12.17 1.44 20.12
C SER A 73 11.92 1.34 18.62
N SER A 74 12.85 0.75 17.84
CA SER A 74 12.69 0.55 16.39
C SER A 74 11.55 -0.41 16.06
N PHE A 75 11.45 -1.50 16.83
CA PHE A 75 10.39 -2.50 16.70
C PHE A 75 9.02 -1.93 17.10
N ARG A 76 8.97 -1.13 18.17
CA ARG A 76 7.75 -0.39 18.55
C ARG A 76 7.33 0.61 17.49
N PHE A 77 8.27 1.39 16.96
CA PHE A 77 7.99 2.38 15.90
C PHE A 77 7.43 1.71 14.65
N LYS A 78 8.05 0.62 14.18
CA LYS A 78 7.52 -0.18 13.05
C LYS A 78 6.08 -0.65 13.31
N MET A 79 5.81 -1.21 14.49
CA MET A 79 4.48 -1.71 14.83
C MET A 79 3.42 -0.61 14.83
N VAL A 80 3.75 0.59 15.33
CA VAL A 80 2.88 1.77 15.27
C VAL A 80 2.68 2.22 13.82
N ALA A 81 3.75 2.23 13.02
CA ALA A 81 3.68 2.56 11.59
C ALA A 81 2.76 1.60 10.81
N ASP A 82 2.89 0.29 11.03
CA ASP A 82 2.02 -0.73 10.42
C ASP A 82 0.56 -0.53 10.82
N SER A 83 0.31 -0.27 12.10
CA SER A 83 -1.05 -0.06 12.64
C SER A 83 -1.70 1.19 12.04
N LEU A 84 -0.95 2.29 11.95
CA LEU A 84 -1.43 3.54 11.35
C LEU A 84 -1.68 3.37 9.85
N ALA A 85 -0.77 2.76 9.11
CA ALA A 85 -0.94 2.50 7.68
C ALA A 85 -2.14 1.58 7.39
N CYS A 86 -2.39 0.57 8.24
CA CYS A 86 -3.56 -0.29 8.14
C CYS A 86 -4.86 0.52 8.33
N GLY A 87 -4.94 1.32 9.39
CA GLY A 87 -6.10 2.17 9.67
C GLY A 87 -6.37 3.21 8.57
N LEU A 88 -5.33 3.90 8.10
CA LEU A 88 -5.42 4.85 7.00
C LEU A 88 -5.88 4.15 5.69
N SER A 89 -5.33 2.98 5.39
CA SER A 89 -5.73 2.21 4.20
C SER A 89 -7.18 1.73 4.26
N LEU A 90 -7.69 1.34 5.43
CA LEU A 90 -9.10 1.01 5.64
C LEU A 90 -10.01 2.20 5.36
N LEU A 91 -9.67 3.38 5.89
CA LEU A 91 -10.40 4.62 5.62
C LEU A 91 -10.40 4.95 4.13
N SER A 92 -9.26 4.76 3.46
CA SER A 92 -9.14 4.97 2.01
C SER A 92 -10.04 4.02 1.20
N VAL A 93 -10.16 2.74 1.59
CA VAL A 93 -11.10 1.80 0.95
C VAL A 93 -12.54 2.23 1.15
N ILE A 94 -12.93 2.60 2.36
CA ILE A 94 -14.29 3.08 2.67
C ILE A 94 -14.62 4.32 1.83
N HIS A 95 -13.65 5.25 1.71
CA HIS A 95 -13.78 6.44 0.89
C HIS A 95 -13.97 6.10 -0.59
N LEU A 96 -13.18 5.19 -1.15
CA LEU A 96 -13.32 4.72 -2.54
C LEU A 96 -14.67 4.03 -2.80
N LEU A 97 -15.21 3.28 -1.84
CA LEU A 97 -16.53 2.65 -1.96
C LEU A 97 -17.64 3.70 -1.92
N SER A 98 -17.52 4.72 -1.06
CA SER A 98 -18.47 5.83 -0.94
C SER A 98 -18.51 6.71 -2.19
N LEU A 99 -17.37 6.88 -2.85
CA LEU A 99 -17.20 7.70 -4.06
C LEU A 99 -17.67 7.06 -5.36
N ASN A 100 -18.21 5.84 -5.34
CA ASN A 100 -18.81 5.20 -6.52
C ASN A 100 -20.10 5.91 -7.00
N ARG A 101 -20.34 7.16 -6.57
CA ARG A 101 -21.41 8.05 -7.04
C ARG A 101 -20.89 8.98 -8.14
N PRO A 102 -21.70 9.28 -9.17
CA PRO A 102 -21.27 9.85 -10.47
C PRO A 102 -20.76 11.31 -10.47
N LYS A 103 -20.27 11.85 -9.34
CA LYS A 103 -19.67 13.20 -9.26
C LYS A 103 -18.23 13.11 -8.73
N SER A 104 -17.33 12.63 -9.57
CA SER A 104 -15.90 12.54 -9.21
C SER A 104 -15.23 13.90 -9.38
N ASN A 105 -15.03 14.62 -8.28
CA ASN A 105 -14.17 15.81 -8.26
C ASN A 105 -12.70 15.40 -8.50
N PRO A 106 -11.94 16.09 -9.37
CA PRO A 106 -10.54 15.79 -9.64
C PRO A 106 -9.63 15.89 -8.40
N ASN A 107 -10.03 16.68 -7.40
CA ASN A 107 -9.31 16.83 -6.12
C ASN A 107 -9.16 15.50 -5.33
N ASN A 108 -10.03 14.52 -5.59
CA ASN A 108 -9.99 13.25 -4.87
C ASN A 108 -8.73 12.41 -5.18
N TYR A 109 -8.27 12.43 -6.43
CA TYR A 109 -7.08 11.65 -6.81
C TYR A 109 -5.80 12.20 -6.19
N PHE A 110 -5.73 13.53 -5.99
CA PHE A 110 -4.60 14.16 -5.32
C PHE A 110 -4.52 13.74 -3.85
N TYR A 111 -5.67 13.68 -3.17
CA TYR A 111 -5.74 13.17 -1.80
C TYR A 111 -5.28 11.71 -1.70
N LEU A 112 -5.73 10.83 -2.62
CA LEU A 112 -5.29 9.43 -2.66
C LEU A 112 -3.78 9.32 -2.89
N PHE A 113 -3.23 10.13 -3.81
CA PHE A 113 -1.78 10.18 -4.06
C PHE A 113 -1.00 10.58 -2.80
N LEU A 114 -1.40 11.65 -2.11
CA LEU A 114 -0.74 12.09 -0.88
C LEU A 114 -0.84 11.05 0.23
N HIS A 115 -2.02 10.48 0.41
CA HIS A 115 -2.27 9.42 1.38
C HIS A 115 -1.36 8.21 1.15
N ASP A 116 -1.25 7.75 -0.10
CA ASP A 116 -0.45 6.57 -0.46
C ASP A 116 1.05 6.84 -0.29
N LEU A 117 1.50 8.04 -0.68
CA LEU A 117 2.88 8.47 -0.51
C LEU A 117 3.27 8.55 0.97
N VAL A 118 2.45 9.20 1.81
CA VAL A 118 2.72 9.33 3.25
C VAL A 118 2.77 7.95 3.91
N SER A 119 1.82 7.07 3.58
CA SER A 119 1.78 5.71 4.11
C SER A 119 3.00 4.89 3.68
N ALA A 120 3.44 5.01 2.42
CA ALA A 120 4.62 4.32 1.91
C ALA A 120 5.89 4.75 2.64
N VAL A 121 6.09 6.06 2.80
CA VAL A 121 7.26 6.63 3.50
C VAL A 121 7.26 6.22 4.97
N LEU A 122 6.10 6.28 5.63
CA LEU A 122 5.95 5.86 7.02
C LEU A 122 6.34 4.39 7.21
N LEU A 123 5.75 3.48 6.41
CA LEU A 123 6.07 2.06 6.48
C LEU A 123 7.54 1.79 6.17
N LEU A 124 8.09 2.40 5.12
CA LEU A 124 9.48 2.22 4.72
C LEU A 124 10.45 2.67 5.82
N SER A 125 10.16 3.79 6.49
CA SER A 125 10.97 4.29 7.60
C SER A 125 10.97 3.30 8.78
N GLY A 126 9.80 2.79 9.16
CA GLY A 126 9.64 1.81 10.22
C GLY A 126 10.33 0.48 9.90
N CYS A 127 10.15 -0.01 8.67
CA CYS A 127 10.81 -1.21 8.18
C CYS A 127 12.33 -1.07 8.21
N SER A 128 12.87 0.06 7.74
CA SER A 128 14.32 0.29 7.70
C SER A 128 14.91 0.34 9.12
N ALA A 129 14.24 1.03 10.05
CA ALA A 129 14.68 1.08 11.45
C ALA A 129 14.67 -0.30 12.13
N ALA A 130 13.60 -1.06 11.92
CA ALA A 130 13.50 -2.42 12.44
C ALA A 130 14.50 -3.38 11.78
N MET A 131 14.72 -3.25 10.47
CA MET A 131 15.69 -4.06 9.73
C MET A 131 17.11 -3.79 10.22
N ALA A 132 17.48 -2.54 10.49
CA ALA A 132 18.79 -2.21 11.04
C ALA A 132 19.04 -2.90 12.40
N ILE A 133 18.09 -2.80 13.32
CA ILE A 133 18.21 -3.46 14.64
C ILE A 133 18.12 -4.99 14.52
N GLY A 134 17.24 -5.50 13.66
CA GLY A 134 17.12 -6.94 13.39
C GLY A 134 18.40 -7.52 12.77
N TYR A 135 19.06 -6.78 11.89
CA TYR A 135 20.34 -7.15 11.29
C TYR A 135 21.43 -7.25 12.35
N VAL A 136 21.57 -6.22 13.20
CA VAL A 136 22.52 -6.25 14.32
C VAL A 136 22.19 -7.38 15.29
N GLY A 137 20.91 -7.65 15.57
CA GLY A 137 20.50 -8.77 16.41
C GLY A 137 20.84 -10.15 15.83
N ARG A 138 20.84 -10.28 14.50
CA ARG A 138 21.10 -11.55 13.80
C ARG A 138 22.59 -11.82 13.59
N PHE A 139 23.36 -10.81 13.22
CA PHE A 139 24.78 -10.97 12.86
C PHE A 139 25.75 -10.44 13.92
N GLY A 140 25.27 -9.61 14.85
CA GLY A 140 26.14 -8.88 15.78
C GLY A 140 26.98 -7.81 15.08
N GLN A 141 27.75 -7.07 15.86
CA GLN A 141 28.80 -6.18 15.39
C GLN A 141 29.91 -6.11 16.45
N PRO A 142 30.96 -6.95 16.32
CA PRO A 142 31.96 -7.10 17.37
C PRO A 142 32.78 -5.83 17.61
N GLN A 143 33.01 -4.99 16.58
CA GLN A 143 33.77 -3.75 16.76
C GLN A 143 33.09 -2.75 17.70
N THR A 144 31.77 -2.83 17.84
CA THR A 144 30.96 -1.96 18.71
C THR A 144 30.37 -2.71 19.91
N GLY A 145 30.80 -3.96 20.14
CA GLY A 145 30.35 -4.80 21.27
C GLY A 145 28.95 -5.39 21.12
N TRP A 146 28.32 -5.32 19.95
CA TRP A 146 27.00 -5.91 19.73
C TRP A 146 27.13 -7.42 19.50
N ILE A 147 26.47 -8.20 20.35
CA ILE A 147 26.44 -9.65 20.25
C ILE A 147 25.24 -10.12 19.42
N ALA A 148 25.41 -11.19 18.66
CA ALA A 148 24.31 -11.86 17.97
C ALA A 148 23.42 -12.56 19.01
N ILE A 149 22.13 -12.22 19.00
CA ILE A 149 21.12 -12.79 19.92
C ILE A 149 20.22 -13.82 19.23
N CYS A 150 20.11 -13.78 17.90
CA CYS A 150 19.18 -14.64 17.17
C CYS A 150 19.51 -16.13 17.24
N ASP A 151 20.77 -16.50 17.50
CA ASP A 151 21.16 -17.90 17.72
C ASP A 151 20.49 -18.50 18.97
N ARG A 152 20.14 -17.65 19.94
CA ARG A 152 19.49 -18.05 21.20
C ARG A 152 17.96 -17.99 21.10
N VAL A 153 17.42 -17.04 20.34
CA VAL A 153 15.98 -16.81 20.16
C VAL A 153 15.55 -16.86 18.68
N PRO A 154 15.76 -18.00 17.98
CA PRO A 154 15.56 -18.08 16.54
C PRO A 154 14.10 -17.84 16.14
N LYS A 155 13.13 -18.36 16.91
CA LYS A 155 11.70 -18.19 16.62
C LYS A 155 11.27 -16.73 16.71
N PHE A 156 11.80 -15.99 17.69
CA PHE A 156 11.58 -14.55 17.79
C PHE A 156 12.13 -13.84 16.56
N CYS A 157 13.39 -14.08 16.20
CA CYS A 157 14.02 -13.41 15.06
C CYS A 157 13.37 -13.73 13.72
N ASP A 158 12.91 -14.98 13.51
CA ASP A 158 12.19 -15.35 12.29
C ASP A 158 10.82 -14.66 12.22
N LYS A 159 10.09 -14.53 13.35
CA LYS A 159 8.85 -13.74 13.39
C LYS A 159 9.09 -12.26 13.06
N ILE A 160 10.14 -11.65 13.62
CA ILE A 160 10.52 -10.27 13.30
C ILE A 160 10.82 -10.13 11.81
N LEU A 161 11.58 -11.05 11.23
CA LEU A 161 11.91 -11.04 9.80
C LEU A 161 10.65 -11.16 8.93
N VAL A 162 9.76 -12.11 9.24
CA VAL A 162 8.49 -12.29 8.52
C VAL A 162 7.66 -11.01 8.59
N SER A 163 7.56 -10.37 9.76
CA SER A 163 6.86 -9.09 9.93
C SER A 163 7.46 -7.97 9.07
N ILE A 164 8.79 -7.86 9.00
CA ILE A 164 9.49 -6.86 8.17
C ILE A 164 9.22 -7.10 6.68
N VAL A 165 9.36 -8.36 6.22
CA VAL A 165 9.13 -8.72 4.82
C VAL A 165 7.68 -8.44 4.41
N SER A 166 6.70 -8.77 5.25
CA SER A 166 5.29 -8.45 4.97
C SER A 166 5.05 -6.94 4.82
N SER A 167 5.66 -6.10 5.67
CA SER A 167 5.50 -4.65 5.53
C SER A 167 6.20 -4.10 4.28
N PHE A 168 7.34 -4.66 3.86
CA PHE A 168 7.96 -4.28 2.58
C PHE A 168 7.08 -4.61 1.37
N LEU A 169 6.37 -5.74 1.38
CA LEU A 169 5.37 -6.07 0.37
C LEU A 169 4.26 -5.01 0.32
N ALA A 170 3.78 -4.54 1.49
CA ALA A 170 2.82 -3.44 1.56
C ALA A 170 3.38 -2.13 0.98
N VAL A 171 4.66 -1.80 1.24
CA VAL A 171 5.32 -0.63 0.64
C VAL A 171 5.31 -0.72 -0.88
N ILE A 172 5.62 -1.88 -1.45
CA ILE A 172 5.59 -2.08 -2.92
C ILE A 172 4.17 -1.82 -3.46
N CYS A 173 3.14 -2.35 -2.82
CA CYS A 173 1.75 -2.09 -3.22
C CYS A 173 1.40 -0.58 -3.16
N LEU A 174 1.81 0.12 -2.10
CA LEU A 174 1.60 1.57 -1.97
C LEU A 174 2.36 2.38 -3.02
N LEU A 175 3.57 1.96 -3.41
CA LEU A 175 4.32 2.59 -4.49
C LEU A 175 3.59 2.45 -5.83
N VAL A 176 3.07 1.26 -6.13
CA VAL A 176 2.26 1.03 -7.34
C VAL A 176 1.00 1.92 -7.32
N LEU A 177 0.30 2.00 -6.19
CA LEU A 177 -0.86 2.89 -6.01
C LEU A 177 -0.51 4.37 -6.23
N THR A 178 0.64 4.80 -5.71
CA THR A 178 1.16 6.17 -5.86
C THR A 178 1.42 6.49 -7.33
N ILE A 179 2.08 5.59 -8.07
CA ILE A 179 2.35 5.73 -9.50
C ILE A 179 1.04 5.79 -10.30
N MET A 180 0.11 4.87 -10.03
CA MET A 180 -1.22 4.85 -10.67
C MET A 180 -1.97 6.17 -10.48
N SER A 181 -1.95 6.71 -9.25
CA SER A 181 -2.59 7.98 -8.92
C SER A 181 -1.91 9.15 -9.65
N ALA A 182 -0.58 9.22 -9.62
CA ALA A 182 0.18 10.26 -10.34
C ALA A 182 -0.08 10.26 -11.85
N HIS A 183 -0.14 9.08 -12.47
CA HIS A 183 -0.45 8.93 -13.89
C HIS A 183 -1.85 9.48 -14.23
N LYS A 184 -2.85 9.24 -13.37
CA LYS A 184 -4.20 9.81 -13.54
C LYS A 184 -4.21 11.32 -13.36
N LEU A 185 -3.50 11.85 -12.35
CA LEU A 185 -3.38 13.29 -12.15
C LEU A 185 -2.75 13.98 -13.36
N LYS A 186 -1.72 13.37 -13.97
CA LYS A 186 -1.09 13.90 -15.19
C LYS A 186 -2.00 13.83 -16.43
N SER A 187 -2.91 12.88 -16.50
CA SER A 187 -3.84 12.75 -17.64
C SER A 187 -5.01 13.74 -17.61
N HIS A 188 -5.35 14.31 -16.45
CA HIS A 188 -6.44 15.25 -16.24
C HIS A 188 -6.17 16.75 -16.57
N PRO A 189 -4.93 17.31 -16.64
CA PRO A 189 -4.71 18.74 -16.85
C PRO A 189 -4.83 19.18 -18.32
N TYR A 190 -4.99 18.27 -19.28
CA TYR A 190 -5.02 18.61 -20.71
C TYR A 190 -6.42 18.99 -21.24
N SER A 191 -7.44 19.08 -20.39
CA SER A 191 -8.84 19.32 -20.82
C SER A 191 -9.34 20.76 -20.70
N HIS A 192 -8.50 21.71 -20.27
CA HIS A 192 -8.84 23.13 -20.28
C HIS A 192 -7.81 23.91 -21.12
N PRO A 193 -8.07 24.10 -22.43
CA PRO A 193 -7.43 25.19 -23.15
C PRO A 193 -8.00 26.50 -22.57
N ILE A 194 -7.07 27.39 -22.20
CA ILE A 194 -7.34 28.81 -21.90
C ILE A 194 -7.73 29.50 -23.20
#